data_AF-H0GKT8-F1
#
_entry.id   AF-H0GKT8-F1
#
_cell.length_a   1.000
_cell.length_b   1.000
_cell.length_c   1.000
_cell.angle_alpha   90.00
_cell.angle_beta   90.00
_cell.angle_gamma   90.00
#
_symmetry.space_group_name_H-M   'P 1'
#
loop_
_entity.id
_entity.type
_entity.pdbx_description
1 polymer ?
#
loop_
_entity_poly.entity_id
_entity_poly.type
_entity_poly.pdbx_seq_one_letter_code
_entity_poly.pdbx_strand_id
1 'polypeptide(L)'
;MRNFFTLFFAAIFSLGALILAIVACAGSTKNYSPINKIYCAELDLSQMKVSTVLPSLSSATLSSLGLPSYINIGLWSYCTVDSSHNIQSCSSPHGIQNFNLSSLVYDNINNNEALELMDSVAGVVLPEKLKSKMTYYNNLVKCMFITILIGIVLTFVNLVFNVLRWIIHIRPLTWFGAFFSFFAFAALLVSIGSCLGTYSYIKYILKHNYSDYGISMSIGRNYQGLMWGAVVGALLNFILWCSVRSRPTVIYANAPIEEKPLI
;
A
#
# COMPACT_ATOMS: atom_id res chain seq x y z
N MET A 1 15.88 33.92 -3.89
CA MET A 1 16.33 32.83 -4.78
C MET A 1 16.48 31.49 -4.08
N ARG A 2 17.31 31.31 -3.03
CA ARG A 2 17.51 29.99 -2.39
C ARG A 2 16.22 29.26 -1.96
N ASN A 3 15.30 29.93 -1.27
CA ASN A 3 14.03 29.30 -0.86
C ASN A 3 13.12 28.93 -2.04
N PHE A 4 13.22 29.62 -3.18
CA PHE A 4 12.40 29.33 -4.35
C PHE A 4 12.75 27.97 -4.94
N PHE A 5 14.04 27.69 -5.15
CA PHE A 5 14.49 26.38 -5.64
C PHE A 5 14.17 25.26 -4.64
N THR A 6 14.36 25.48 -3.34
CA THR A 6 14.01 24.48 -2.31
C THR A 6 12.53 24.11 -2.35
N LEU A 7 11.64 25.10 -2.44
CA LEU A 7 10.19 24.87 -2.52
C LEU A 7 9.76 24.24 -3.85
N PHE A 8 10.43 24.58 -4.95
CA PHE A 8 10.20 23.95 -6.25
C PHE A 8 10.51 22.45 -6.22
N PHE A 9 11.68 22.07 -5.71
CA PHE A 9 12.03 20.66 -5.55
C PHE A 9 11.15 19.95 -4.53
N ALA A 10 10.77 20.62 -3.44
CA ALA A 10 9.85 20.05 -2.44
C ALA A 10 8.49 19.75 -3.07
N ALA A 11 7.95 20.66 -3.88
CA ALA A 11 6.71 20.44 -4.62
C ALA A 11 6.81 19.26 -5.61
N ILE A 12 7.91 19.15 -6.36
CA ILE A 12 8.14 18.02 -7.27
C ILE A 12 8.18 16.69 -6.51
N PHE A 13 8.93 16.60 -5.42
CA PHE A 13 9.02 15.37 -4.64
C PHE A 13 7.69 15.03 -3.95
N SER A 14 6.95 16.03 -3.46
CA SER A 14 5.61 15.84 -2.90
C SER A 14 4.62 15.34 -3.96
N LEU A 15 4.68 15.90 -5.18
CA LEU A 15 3.84 15.47 -6.30
C LEU A 15 4.19 14.05 -6.75
N GLY A 16 5.48 13.75 -6.89
CA GLY A 16 5.95 12.41 -7.25
C GLY A 16 5.52 11.37 -6.21
N ALA A 17 5.70 11.67 -4.91
CA ALA A 17 5.26 10.79 -3.83
C ALA A 17 3.74 10.56 -3.85
N LEU A 18 2.96 11.61 -4.12
CA LEU A 18 1.50 11.52 -4.23
C LEU A 18 1.08 10.59 -5.38
N ILE A 19 1.63 10.78 -6.59
CA ILE A 19 1.29 9.97 -7.76
C ILE A 19 1.67 8.50 -7.52
N LEU A 20 2.89 8.25 -7.02
CA LEU A 20 3.36 6.89 -6.75
C LEU A 20 2.49 6.17 -5.69
N ALA A 21 2.10 6.87 -4.61
CA ALA A 21 1.24 6.31 -3.57
C ALA A 21 -0.18 6.02 -4.10
N ILE A 22 -0.76 6.90 -4.93
CA ILE A 22 -2.08 6.67 -5.55
C ILE A 22 -2.05 5.46 -6.49
N VAL A 23 -1.03 5.35 -7.34
CA VAL A 23 -0.88 4.24 -8.28
C VAL A 23 -0.66 2.92 -7.53
N ALA A 24 0.11 2.93 -6.45
CA ALA A 24 0.27 1.77 -5.58
C ALA A 24 -1.04 1.36 -4.89
N CYS A 25 -1.83 2.34 -4.43
CA CYS A 25 -3.12 2.10 -3.78
C CYS A 25 -4.17 1.51 -4.75
N ALA A 26 -4.15 1.92 -6.02
CA ALA A 26 -5.08 1.44 -7.04
C ALA A 26 -4.72 0.05 -7.62
N GLY A 27 -3.59 -0.53 -7.22
CA GLY A 27 -3.09 -1.82 -7.70
C GLY A 27 -4.12 -2.96 -7.66
N SER A 28 -4.11 -3.84 -8.66
CA SER A 28 -4.96 -5.03 -8.75
C SER A 28 -6.47 -4.79 -8.56
N THR A 29 -6.96 -3.61 -8.95
CA THR A 29 -8.39 -3.28 -8.90
C THR A 29 -9.11 -3.58 -10.21
N LYS A 30 -8.39 -3.61 -11.34
CA LYS A 30 -8.97 -3.78 -12.68
C LYS A 30 -8.03 -4.54 -13.61
N ASN A 31 -8.62 -5.18 -14.62
CA ASN A 31 -7.89 -5.91 -15.66
C ASN A 31 -7.41 -4.98 -16.79
N TYR A 32 -6.51 -4.05 -16.46
CA TYR A 32 -5.77 -3.28 -17.46
C TYR A 32 -4.34 -3.00 -17.02
N SER A 33 -3.43 -2.96 -17.99
CA SER A 33 -2.03 -2.61 -17.76
C SER A 33 -1.89 -1.09 -17.57
N PRO A 34 -1.11 -0.59 -16.60
CA PRO A 34 -0.18 -1.31 -15.72
C PRO A 34 -0.76 -1.76 -14.36
N ILE A 35 -2.00 -1.40 -14.02
CA ILE A 35 -2.58 -1.61 -12.68
C ILE A 35 -2.68 -3.10 -12.31
N ASN A 36 -2.95 -3.94 -13.29
CA ASN A 36 -3.03 -5.39 -13.10
C ASN A 36 -1.70 -6.06 -12.71
N LYS A 37 -0.56 -5.37 -12.88
CA LYS A 37 0.79 -5.82 -12.49
C LYS A 37 1.26 -5.25 -11.15
N ILE A 38 0.42 -4.47 -10.46
CA ILE A 38 0.75 -3.84 -9.18
C ILE A 38 -0.07 -4.54 -8.11
N TYR A 39 0.57 -5.43 -7.36
CA TYR A 39 -0.02 -6.19 -6.26
C TYR A 39 0.93 -6.22 -5.08
N CYS A 40 0.41 -6.36 -3.87
CA CYS A 40 1.21 -6.46 -2.66
C CYS A 40 1.87 -7.84 -2.54
N ALA A 41 1.09 -8.89 -2.81
CA ALA A 41 1.54 -10.27 -2.81
C ALA A 41 0.79 -11.07 -3.88
N GLU A 42 1.39 -12.16 -4.33
CA GLU A 42 0.82 -13.09 -5.30
C GLU A 42 0.87 -14.49 -4.69
N LEU A 43 -0.28 -15.15 -4.65
CA LEU A 43 -0.40 -16.52 -4.23
C LEU A 43 -0.26 -17.41 -5.47
N ASP A 44 0.64 -18.38 -5.40
CA ASP A 44 0.89 -19.36 -6.43
C ASP A 44 0.27 -20.70 -6.01
N LEU A 45 -0.69 -21.14 -6.81
CA LEU A 45 -1.44 -22.37 -6.67
C LEU A 45 -1.17 -23.34 -7.83
N SER A 46 -0.26 -22.98 -8.75
CA SER A 46 -0.03 -23.73 -9.99
C SER A 46 0.45 -25.17 -9.76
N GLN A 47 1.14 -25.40 -8.63
CA GLN A 47 1.66 -26.72 -8.25
C GLN A 47 0.81 -27.43 -7.19
N MET A 48 -0.41 -26.94 -6.93
CA MET A 48 -1.25 -27.47 -5.87
C MET A 48 -1.72 -28.90 -6.17
N LYS A 49 -1.46 -29.82 -5.25
CA LYS A 49 -1.93 -31.22 -5.35
C LYS A 49 -3.37 -31.34 -4.84
N VAL A 50 -4.34 -31.27 -5.75
CA VAL A 50 -5.78 -31.34 -5.44
C VAL A 50 -6.14 -32.57 -4.61
N SER A 51 -5.52 -33.73 -4.87
CA SER A 51 -5.82 -34.98 -4.14
C SER A 51 -5.40 -34.99 -2.67
N THR A 52 -4.40 -34.20 -2.29
CA THR A 52 -3.94 -34.09 -0.89
C THR A 52 -4.72 -33.02 -0.14
N VAL A 53 -5.15 -31.99 -0.86
CA VAL A 53 -5.82 -30.80 -0.32
C VAL A 53 -7.35 -30.99 -0.28
N LEU A 54 -7.90 -31.78 -1.19
CA LEU A 54 -9.30 -32.20 -1.28
C LEU A 54 -9.36 -33.72 -1.55
N PRO A 55 -9.21 -34.55 -0.50
CA PRO A 55 -9.23 -36.02 -0.65
C PRO A 55 -10.56 -36.55 -1.21
N SER A 56 -11.65 -35.81 -1.03
CA SER A 56 -12.99 -36.08 -1.59
C SER A 56 -13.10 -35.84 -3.10
N LEU A 57 -12.13 -35.18 -3.73
CA LEU A 57 -12.08 -34.86 -5.17
C LEU A 57 -10.78 -35.36 -5.82
N SER A 58 -10.35 -36.56 -5.43
CA SER A 58 -9.05 -37.15 -5.81
C SER A 58 -8.79 -37.29 -7.32
N SER A 59 -9.82 -37.27 -8.15
CA SER A 59 -9.73 -37.33 -9.63
C SER A 59 -9.81 -35.98 -10.34
N ALA A 60 -10.05 -34.89 -9.61
CA ALA A 60 -10.31 -33.59 -10.20
C ALA A 60 -9.01 -32.76 -10.30
N THR A 61 -8.81 -32.10 -11.43
CA THR A 61 -7.69 -31.18 -11.68
C THR A 61 -8.09 -29.74 -11.41
N LEU A 62 -7.11 -28.85 -11.19
CA LEU A 62 -7.34 -27.43 -10.90
C LEU A 62 -8.25 -26.77 -11.96
N SER A 63 -8.04 -27.12 -13.23
CA SER A 63 -8.84 -26.67 -14.37
C SER A 63 -10.27 -27.21 -14.37
N SER A 64 -10.49 -28.44 -13.89
CA SER A 64 -11.84 -29.02 -13.77
C SER A 64 -12.67 -28.39 -12.65
N LEU A 65 -12.01 -27.81 -11.63
CA LEU A 65 -12.65 -27.05 -10.56
C LEU A 65 -12.85 -25.57 -10.90
N GLY A 66 -12.27 -25.10 -12.01
CA GLY A 66 -12.27 -23.67 -12.36
C GLY A 66 -11.38 -22.81 -11.46
N LEU A 67 -10.45 -23.41 -10.71
CA LEU A 67 -9.56 -22.70 -9.79
C LEU A 67 -8.44 -21.96 -10.55
N PRO A 68 -8.11 -20.70 -10.18
CA PRO A 68 -7.03 -19.96 -10.80
C PRO A 68 -5.65 -20.50 -10.40
N SER A 69 -4.67 -20.37 -11.30
CA SER A 69 -3.28 -20.79 -11.03
C SER A 69 -2.54 -19.80 -10.13
N TYR A 70 -2.83 -18.50 -10.26
CA TYR A 70 -2.28 -17.47 -9.38
C TYR A 70 -3.36 -16.48 -8.94
N ILE A 71 -3.16 -15.88 -7.77
CA ILE A 71 -4.04 -14.84 -7.23
C ILE A 71 -3.20 -13.65 -6.80
N ASN A 72 -3.39 -12.52 -7.48
CA ASN A 72 -2.73 -11.25 -7.17
C ASN A 72 -3.55 -10.48 -6.13
N ILE A 73 -2.95 -10.25 -4.96
CA ILE A 73 -3.58 -9.59 -3.82
C ILE A 73 -3.14 -8.13 -3.81
N GLY A 74 -4.10 -7.23 -4.01
CA GLY A 74 -3.95 -5.78 -3.85
C GLY A 74 -4.26 -5.32 -2.43
N LEU A 75 -4.42 -4.02 -2.25
CA LEU A 75 -4.64 -3.42 -0.92
C LEU A 75 -6.09 -3.56 -0.41
N TRP A 76 -7.04 -3.64 -1.33
CA TRP A 76 -8.49 -3.69 -1.09
C TRP A 76 -9.25 -4.50 -2.16
N SER A 77 -8.52 -5.17 -3.04
CA SER A 77 -9.04 -5.98 -4.14
C SER A 77 -8.04 -7.07 -4.50
N TYR A 78 -8.48 -8.04 -5.28
CA TYR A 78 -7.63 -9.10 -5.80
C TYR A 78 -7.99 -9.41 -7.25
N CYS A 79 -7.03 -9.94 -8.00
CA CYS A 79 -7.23 -10.41 -9.36
C CYS A 79 -6.81 -11.88 -9.47
N THR A 80 -7.58 -12.66 -10.22
CA THR A 80 -7.26 -14.03 -10.58
C THR A 80 -6.43 -14.06 -11.85
N VAL A 81 -5.50 -15.01 -11.90
CA VAL A 81 -4.52 -15.12 -12.98
C VAL A 81 -4.42 -16.58 -13.39
N ASP A 82 -4.42 -16.79 -14.70
CA ASP A 82 -4.29 -18.11 -15.29
C ASP A 82 -2.80 -18.55 -15.37
N SER A 83 -2.58 -19.81 -15.73
CA SER A 83 -1.26 -20.42 -15.97
C SER A 83 -0.41 -19.67 -17.01
N SER A 84 -1.04 -19.01 -17.98
CA SER A 84 -0.37 -18.14 -18.97
C SER A 84 -0.07 -16.73 -18.44
N HIS A 85 -0.23 -16.48 -17.14
CA HIS A 85 -0.08 -15.17 -16.50
C HIS A 85 -1.00 -14.06 -17.06
N ASN A 86 -2.14 -14.45 -17.62
CA ASN A 86 -3.18 -13.53 -18.04
C ASN A 86 -4.17 -13.31 -16.90
N ILE A 87 -4.48 -12.05 -16.60
CA ILE A 87 -5.51 -11.72 -15.62
C ILE A 87 -6.88 -12.08 -16.22
N GLN A 88 -7.65 -12.90 -15.53
CA GLN A 88 -9.02 -13.22 -15.93
C GLN A 88 -10.00 -12.20 -15.37
N SER A 89 -10.16 -12.17 -14.06
CA SER A 89 -11.14 -11.35 -13.36
C SER A 89 -10.50 -10.64 -12.18
N CYS A 90 -11.02 -9.45 -11.85
CA CYS A 90 -10.65 -8.71 -10.65
C CYS A 90 -11.90 -8.45 -9.84
N SER A 91 -11.80 -8.63 -8.52
CA SER A 91 -12.88 -8.32 -7.61
C SER A 91 -13.10 -6.81 -7.53
N SER A 92 -14.36 -6.40 -7.34
CA SER A 92 -14.70 -4.99 -7.16
C SER A 92 -14.28 -4.53 -5.77
N PRO A 93 -13.78 -3.29 -5.61
CA PRO A 93 -13.31 -2.79 -4.32
C PRO A 93 -14.51 -2.59 -3.37
N HIS A 94 -14.68 -3.51 -2.42
CA HIS A 94 -15.70 -3.45 -1.37
C HIS A 94 -15.04 -3.20 -0.01
N GLY A 95 -14.65 -1.94 0.24
CA GLY A 95 -14.13 -1.49 1.53
C GLY A 95 -12.78 -2.12 1.92
N ILE A 96 -12.48 -2.12 3.21
CA ILE A 96 -11.21 -2.67 3.71
C ILE A 96 -11.26 -4.19 3.62
N GLN A 97 -10.47 -4.76 2.70
CA GLN A 97 -10.42 -6.19 2.51
C GLN A 97 -9.74 -6.87 3.70
N ASN A 98 -10.46 -7.78 4.37
CA ASN A 98 -9.84 -8.68 5.34
C ASN A 98 -9.04 -9.74 4.56
N PHE A 99 -7.81 -10.00 5.00
CA PHE A 99 -7.03 -11.11 4.49
C PHE A 99 -7.61 -12.42 5.03
N ASN A 100 -8.44 -13.06 4.24
CA ASN A 100 -8.88 -14.42 4.48
C ASN A 100 -8.66 -15.27 3.23
N LEU A 101 -7.64 -16.12 3.31
CA LEU A 101 -7.24 -17.01 2.22
C LEU A 101 -8.38 -17.97 1.84
N SER A 102 -9.20 -18.39 2.81
CA SER A 102 -10.28 -19.35 2.55
C SER A 102 -11.36 -18.72 1.67
N SER A 103 -11.86 -17.53 2.03
CA SER A 103 -12.85 -16.82 1.20
C SER A 103 -12.28 -16.46 -0.17
N LEU A 104 -11.01 -16.04 -0.24
CA LEU A 104 -10.33 -15.76 -1.51
C LEU A 104 -10.31 -16.96 -2.46
N VAL A 105 -10.16 -18.18 -1.96
CA VAL A 105 -10.21 -19.39 -2.78
C VAL A 105 -11.66 -19.80 -3.06
N TYR A 106 -12.55 -19.74 -2.07
CA TYR A 106 -13.96 -20.15 -2.19
C TYR A 106 -14.78 -19.29 -3.15
N ASP A 107 -14.54 -17.97 -3.19
CA ASP A 107 -15.23 -17.04 -4.08
C ASP A 107 -14.95 -17.34 -5.58
N ASN A 108 -13.99 -18.23 -5.87
CA ASN A 108 -13.58 -18.62 -7.23
C ASN A 108 -13.94 -20.08 -7.59
N ILE A 109 -14.67 -20.81 -6.73
CA ILE A 109 -15.13 -22.18 -7.03
C ILE A 109 -16.54 -22.11 -7.61
N ASN A 110 -16.72 -22.55 -8.86
CA ASN A 110 -17.92 -22.26 -9.65
C ASN A 110 -18.95 -23.41 -9.73
N ASN A 111 -18.92 -24.39 -8.81
CA ASN A 111 -19.74 -25.61 -8.93
C ASN A 111 -20.72 -25.79 -7.77
N ASN A 112 -21.97 -26.07 -8.13
CA ASN A 112 -23.11 -26.32 -7.23
C ASN A 112 -22.91 -27.56 -6.32
N GLU A 113 -21.93 -28.42 -6.59
CA GLU A 113 -21.52 -29.57 -5.75
C GLU A 113 -20.63 -29.17 -4.55
N ALA A 114 -20.21 -27.90 -4.46
CA ALA A 114 -19.32 -27.42 -3.40
C ALA A 114 -20.01 -27.18 -2.04
N LEU A 115 -21.34 -27.31 -1.94
CA LEU A 115 -22.07 -27.16 -0.67
C LEU A 115 -21.74 -28.27 0.34
N GLU A 116 -21.39 -29.47 -0.10
CA GLU A 116 -20.94 -30.57 0.78
C GLU A 116 -19.42 -30.54 1.07
N LEU A 117 -18.68 -29.67 0.38
CA LEU A 117 -17.21 -29.53 0.51
C LEU A 117 -16.80 -28.39 1.45
N MET A 118 -17.76 -27.63 1.98
CA MET A 118 -17.51 -26.46 2.83
C MET A 118 -16.76 -26.80 4.14
N ASP A 119 -17.04 -27.97 4.73
CA ASP A 119 -16.44 -28.40 6.00
C ASP A 119 -15.10 -29.14 5.81
N SER A 120 -14.97 -29.92 4.74
CA SER A 120 -13.78 -30.74 4.45
C SER A 120 -12.59 -29.91 3.97
N VAL A 121 -12.85 -28.81 3.26
CA VAL A 121 -11.82 -27.96 2.64
C VAL A 121 -11.25 -26.96 3.66
N ALA A 122 -12.04 -26.53 4.64
CA ALA A 122 -11.65 -25.53 5.65
C ALA A 122 -10.58 -26.02 6.65
N GLY A 123 -10.38 -27.33 6.77
CA GLY A 123 -9.36 -27.95 7.62
C GLY A 123 -8.08 -28.37 6.89
N VAL A 124 -8.16 -28.63 5.58
CA VAL A 124 -7.06 -29.28 4.83
C VAL A 124 -6.23 -28.29 4.00
N VAL A 125 -6.82 -27.17 3.54
CA VAL A 125 -6.11 -26.20 2.68
C VAL A 125 -5.35 -25.13 3.47
N LEU A 126 -5.76 -24.86 4.71
CA LEU A 126 -5.20 -23.74 5.48
C LEU A 126 -4.35 -24.21 6.68
N PRO A 127 -3.11 -23.72 6.80
CA PRO A 127 -2.81 -22.85 7.91
C PRO A 127 -3.44 -22.98 9.29
N GLU A 128 -3.37 -24.02 10.12
CA GLU A 128 -3.87 -23.86 11.51
C GLU A 128 -3.20 -22.64 12.20
N LYS A 129 -1.92 -22.42 11.88
CA LYS A 129 -1.14 -21.24 12.29
C LYS A 129 -1.56 -19.92 11.63
N LEU A 130 -2.12 -19.94 10.41
CA LEU A 130 -2.67 -18.73 9.76
C LEU A 130 -4.06 -18.42 10.31
N LYS A 131 -4.92 -19.44 10.47
CA LYS A 131 -6.29 -19.32 10.97
C LYS A 131 -6.32 -18.84 12.41
N SER A 132 -5.44 -19.36 13.27
CA SER A 132 -5.34 -18.94 14.69
C SER A 132 -4.92 -17.48 14.89
N LYS A 133 -4.25 -16.85 13.91
CA LYS A 133 -3.81 -15.45 13.97
C LYS A 133 -4.48 -14.56 12.91
N MET A 134 -5.58 -15.01 12.30
CA MET A 134 -6.23 -14.28 11.22
C MET A 134 -6.68 -12.88 11.62
N THR A 135 -7.18 -12.70 12.85
CA THR A 135 -7.52 -11.38 13.40
C THR A 135 -6.33 -10.42 13.43
N TYR A 136 -5.15 -10.94 13.77
CA TYR A 136 -3.92 -10.14 13.79
C TYR A 136 -3.53 -9.68 12.39
N TYR A 137 -3.55 -10.58 11.39
CA TYR A 137 -3.26 -10.19 10.00
C TYR A 137 -4.31 -9.23 9.44
N ASN A 138 -5.58 -9.42 9.75
CA ASN A 138 -6.64 -8.51 9.34
C ASN A 138 -6.44 -7.11 9.93
N ASN A 139 -5.99 -7.01 11.17
CA ASN A 139 -5.65 -5.72 11.78
C ASN A 139 -4.43 -5.07 11.11
N LEU A 140 -3.42 -5.84 10.73
CA LEU A 140 -2.28 -5.34 9.97
C LEU A 140 -2.67 -4.87 8.55
N VAL A 141 -3.56 -5.59 7.87
CA VAL A 141 -4.07 -5.20 6.56
C VAL A 141 -4.92 -3.93 6.65
N LYS A 142 -5.76 -3.80 7.68
CA LYS A 142 -6.45 -2.55 7.99
C LYS A 142 -5.48 -1.41 8.26
N CYS A 143 -4.42 -1.67 9.03
CA CYS A 143 -3.39 -0.68 9.32
C CYS A 143 -2.69 -0.20 8.04
N MET A 144 -2.24 -1.12 7.16
CA MET A 144 -1.54 -0.73 5.93
C MET A 144 -2.43 0.12 5.00
N PHE A 145 -3.73 -0.20 4.94
CA PHE A 145 -4.72 0.53 4.14
C PHE A 145 -5.04 1.91 4.72
N ILE A 146 -5.29 2.01 6.02
CA ILE A 146 -5.60 3.30 6.67
C ILE A 146 -4.39 4.24 6.59
N THR A 147 -3.19 3.70 6.83
CA THR A 147 -1.96 4.51 6.83
C THR A 147 -1.57 4.99 5.43
N ILE A 148 -1.81 4.22 4.36
CA ILE A 148 -1.59 4.75 2.99
C ILE A 148 -2.55 5.88 2.66
N LEU A 149 -3.82 5.79 3.07
CA LEU A 149 -4.83 6.82 2.79
C LEU A 149 -4.49 8.11 3.52
N ILE A 150 -4.12 8.01 4.81
CA ILE A 150 -3.62 9.14 5.58
C ILE A 150 -2.38 9.74 4.89
N GLY A 151 -1.44 8.90 4.47
CA GLY A 151 -0.25 9.33 3.73
C GLY A 151 -0.58 10.11 2.46
N ILE A 152 -1.50 9.62 1.63
CA ILE A 152 -1.96 10.29 0.40
C ILE A 152 -2.58 11.65 0.71
N VAL A 153 -3.51 11.72 1.66
CA VAL A 153 -4.19 12.96 2.04
C VAL A 153 -3.20 13.99 2.59
N LEU A 154 -2.31 13.59 3.49
CA LEU A 154 -1.30 14.49 4.06
C LEU A 154 -0.30 14.97 3.01
N THR A 155 0.09 14.10 2.06
CA THR A 155 0.99 14.48 0.95
C THR A 155 0.32 15.49 0.01
N PHE A 156 -0.98 15.34 -0.25
CA PHE A 156 -1.77 16.31 -1.01
C PHE A 156 -1.88 17.66 -0.27
N VAL A 157 -2.22 17.64 1.01
CA VAL A 157 -2.26 18.85 1.85
C VAL A 157 -0.90 19.55 1.85
N ASN A 158 0.19 18.80 1.99
CA ASN A 158 1.55 19.35 1.93
C ASN A 158 1.91 19.96 0.56
N LEU A 159 1.39 19.41 -0.54
CA LEU A 159 1.52 20.00 -1.86
C LEU A 159 0.84 21.37 -1.94
N VAL A 160 -0.34 21.54 -1.33
CA VAL A 160 -1.02 22.84 -1.21
C VAL A 160 -0.18 23.82 -0.37
N PHE A 161 0.39 23.37 0.75
CA PHE A 161 1.29 24.21 1.57
C PHE A 161 2.53 24.68 0.80
N ASN A 162 3.10 23.86 -0.08
CA ASN A 162 4.21 24.27 -0.94
C ASN A 162 3.81 25.45 -1.85
N VAL A 163 2.62 25.40 -2.47
CA VAL A 163 2.10 26.48 -3.32
C VAL A 163 1.80 27.73 -2.51
N LEU A 164 1.12 27.59 -1.37
CA LEU A 164 0.80 28.72 -0.48
C LEU A 164 2.06 29.43 0.01
N ARG A 165 3.14 28.68 0.25
CA ARG A 165 4.41 29.22 0.74
C ARG A 165 5.13 30.11 -0.28
N TRP A 166 4.86 29.94 -1.58
CA TRP A 166 5.36 30.86 -2.61
C TRP A 166 4.70 32.24 -2.54
N ILE A 167 3.41 32.29 -2.20
CA ILE A 167 2.63 33.54 -2.13
C ILE A 167 2.81 34.21 -0.76
N ILE A 168 2.78 33.42 0.33
CA ILE A 168 2.70 33.92 1.70
C ILE A 168 3.97 33.57 2.49
N HIS A 169 4.74 34.59 2.86
CA HIS A 169 6.03 34.45 3.54
C HIS A 169 5.97 34.47 5.07
N ILE A 170 4.94 33.89 5.69
CA ILE A 170 4.79 33.84 7.16
C ILE A 170 5.54 32.66 7.81
N ARG A 171 6.00 32.83 9.05
CA ARG A 171 6.65 31.77 9.85
C ARG A 171 5.80 30.51 10.10
N PRO A 172 4.54 30.61 10.60
CA PRO A 172 3.75 29.42 10.97
C PRO A 172 3.51 28.47 9.80
N LEU A 173 3.36 28.98 8.58
CA LEU A 173 3.17 28.18 7.37
C LEU A 173 4.34 27.22 7.11
N THR A 174 5.56 27.61 7.49
CA THR A 174 6.75 26.74 7.35
C THR A 174 6.72 25.60 8.36
N TRP A 175 6.27 25.90 9.58
CA TRP A 175 6.15 24.93 10.66
C TRP A 175 5.07 23.89 10.37
N PHE A 176 3.89 24.35 9.93
CA PHE A 176 2.81 23.45 9.51
C PHE A 176 3.20 22.61 8.29
N GLY A 177 3.84 23.20 7.27
CA GLY A 177 4.35 22.43 6.12
C GLY A 177 5.30 21.31 6.54
N ALA A 178 6.29 21.62 7.39
CA ALA A 178 7.21 20.61 7.91
C ALA A 178 6.50 19.53 8.76
N PHE A 179 5.53 19.92 9.59
CA PHE A 179 4.73 19.00 10.40
C PHE A 179 3.94 18.03 9.52
N PHE A 180 3.15 18.53 8.56
CA PHE A 180 2.37 17.68 7.66
C PHE A 180 3.27 16.78 6.80
N SER A 181 4.42 17.30 6.35
CA SER A 181 5.39 16.51 5.60
C SER A 181 5.98 15.36 6.42
N PHE A 182 6.23 15.56 7.73
CA PHE A 182 6.72 14.49 8.60
C PHE A 182 5.68 13.38 8.78
N PHE A 183 4.43 13.74 9.06
CA PHE A 183 3.35 12.75 9.23
C PHE A 183 3.02 12.02 7.92
N ALA A 184 3.11 12.70 6.77
CA ALA A 184 2.97 12.05 5.46
C ALA A 184 4.05 10.98 5.26
N PHE A 185 5.33 11.31 5.51
CA PHE A 185 6.43 10.37 5.44
C PHE A 185 6.25 9.18 6.40
N ALA A 186 5.93 9.45 7.66
CA ALA A 186 5.74 8.41 8.67
C ALA A 186 4.58 7.47 8.32
N ALA A 187 3.45 8.00 7.84
CA ALA A 187 2.29 7.21 7.44
C ALA A 187 2.60 6.27 6.26
N LEU A 188 3.28 6.78 5.22
CA LEU A 188 3.71 5.95 4.08
C LEU A 188 4.73 4.88 4.48
N LEU A 189 5.66 5.22 5.39
CA LEU A 189 6.65 4.27 5.91
C LEU A 189 6.00 3.13 6.71
N VAL A 190 5.02 3.46 7.57
CA VAL A 190 4.26 2.45 8.33
C VAL A 190 3.44 1.57 7.39
N SER A 191 2.83 2.13 6.35
CA SER A 191 2.06 1.37 5.37
C SER A 191 2.93 0.33 4.65
N ILE A 192 4.06 0.73 4.07
CA ILE A 192 4.94 -0.21 3.37
C ILE A 192 5.60 -1.21 4.32
N GLY A 193 5.99 -0.76 5.52
CA GLY A 193 6.60 -1.61 6.55
C GLY A 193 5.65 -2.70 7.03
N SER A 194 4.38 -2.36 7.29
CA SER A 194 3.35 -3.32 7.68
C SER A 194 2.99 -4.28 6.55
N CYS A 195 2.91 -3.81 5.31
CA CYS A 195 2.71 -4.67 4.14
C CYS A 195 3.85 -5.68 3.98
N LEU A 196 5.11 -5.22 3.98
CA LEU A 196 6.29 -6.08 3.82
C LEU A 196 6.40 -7.10 4.96
N GLY A 197 6.19 -6.67 6.21
CA GLY A 197 6.23 -7.55 7.38
C GLY A 197 5.15 -8.64 7.33
N THR A 198 3.91 -8.27 6.99
CA THR A 198 2.77 -9.19 6.92
C THR A 198 3.00 -10.27 5.88
N TYR A 199 3.27 -9.89 4.63
CA TYR A 199 3.40 -10.86 3.54
C TYR A 199 4.71 -11.65 3.58
N SER A 200 5.80 -11.09 4.11
CA SER A 200 7.03 -11.86 4.33
C SER A 200 6.82 -12.97 5.37
N TYR A 201 6.06 -12.69 6.42
CA TYR A 201 5.76 -13.70 7.45
C TYR A 201 4.82 -14.78 6.94
N ILE A 202 3.76 -14.41 6.19
CA ILE A 202 2.84 -15.39 5.57
C ILE A 202 3.62 -16.27 4.60
N LYS A 203 4.48 -15.69 3.76
CA LYS A 203 5.37 -16.43 2.86
C LYS A 203 6.25 -17.42 3.61
N TYR A 204 6.83 -17.02 4.74
CA TYR A 204 7.65 -17.90 5.58
C TYR A 204 6.85 -19.09 6.11
N ILE A 205 5.63 -18.85 6.62
CA ILE A 205 4.76 -19.92 7.13
C ILE A 205 4.40 -20.91 6.01
N LEU A 206 4.00 -20.40 4.84
CA LEU A 206 3.62 -21.23 3.69
C LEU A 206 4.80 -22.09 3.22
N LYS A 207 5.99 -21.49 3.09
CA LYS A 207 7.18 -22.21 2.66
C LYS A 207 7.60 -23.33 3.63
N HIS A 208 7.44 -23.14 4.94
CA HIS A 208 7.93 -24.11 5.91
C HIS A 208 6.91 -25.20 6.26
N ASN A 209 5.62 -24.87 6.29
CA ASN A 209 4.60 -25.82 6.77
C ASN A 209 3.76 -26.40 5.62
N TYR A 210 3.82 -25.83 4.41
CA TYR A 210 2.91 -26.16 3.31
C TYR A 210 3.57 -26.25 1.92
N SER A 211 4.90 -26.33 1.86
CA SER A 211 5.63 -26.56 0.60
C SER A 211 5.18 -27.84 -0.11
N ASP A 212 4.83 -28.86 0.66
CA ASP A 212 4.50 -30.20 0.14
C ASP A 212 3.16 -30.24 -0.59
N TYR A 213 2.28 -29.27 -0.29
CA TYR A 213 1.00 -29.07 -0.96
C TYR A 213 1.11 -28.20 -2.21
N GLY A 214 2.31 -27.67 -2.53
CA GLY A 214 2.55 -26.85 -3.73
C GLY A 214 1.98 -25.44 -3.67
N ILE A 215 1.68 -24.92 -2.47
CA ILE A 215 1.19 -23.55 -2.26
C ILE A 215 2.37 -22.65 -1.93
N SER A 216 2.61 -21.63 -2.75
CA SER A 216 3.70 -20.68 -2.54
C SER A 216 3.18 -19.24 -2.60
N MET A 217 3.95 -18.29 -2.05
CA MET A 217 3.59 -16.87 -2.09
C MET A 217 4.80 -16.03 -2.48
N SER A 218 4.59 -15.11 -3.42
CA SER A 218 5.56 -14.14 -3.91
C SER A 218 5.13 -12.72 -3.47
N ILE A 219 6.10 -11.81 -3.32
CA ILE A 219 5.82 -10.40 -2.96
C ILE A 219 5.93 -9.58 -4.24
N GLY A 220 4.96 -8.70 -4.49
CA GLY A 220 4.91 -7.92 -5.71
C GLY A 220 5.99 -6.84 -5.75
N ARG A 221 6.98 -7.02 -6.63
CA ARG A 221 8.13 -6.11 -6.75
C ARG A 221 7.74 -4.72 -7.25
N ASN A 222 6.76 -4.64 -8.16
CA ASN A 222 6.29 -3.37 -8.71
C ASN A 222 5.66 -2.49 -7.64
N TYR A 223 4.80 -3.06 -6.78
CA TYR A 223 4.20 -2.36 -5.65
C TYR A 223 5.28 -1.85 -4.67
N GLN A 224 6.26 -2.70 -4.32
CA GLN A 224 7.36 -2.31 -3.44
C GLN A 224 8.18 -1.15 -4.03
N GLY A 225 8.48 -1.20 -5.33
CA GLY A 225 9.20 -0.11 -6.01
C GLY A 225 8.44 1.21 -5.97
N LEU A 226 7.13 1.20 -6.25
CA LEU A 226 6.28 2.39 -6.20
C LEU A 226 6.19 2.95 -4.77
N MET A 227 5.95 2.10 -3.77
CA MET A 227 5.79 2.54 -2.39
C MET A 227 7.11 3.02 -1.78
N TRP A 228 8.23 2.34 -2.00
CA TRP A 228 9.53 2.84 -1.54
C TRP A 228 9.90 4.14 -2.25
N GLY A 229 9.58 4.27 -3.54
CA GLY A 229 9.72 5.53 -4.28
C GLY A 229 8.89 6.66 -3.66
N ALA A 230 7.65 6.38 -3.26
CA ALA A 230 6.79 7.35 -2.58
C ALA A 230 7.35 7.75 -1.21
N VAL A 231 7.85 6.79 -0.42
CA VAL A 231 8.49 7.04 0.88
C VAL A 231 9.74 7.91 0.74
N VAL A 232 10.61 7.60 -0.24
CA VAL A 232 11.81 8.40 -0.51
C VAL A 232 11.44 9.81 -0.97
N GLY A 233 10.45 9.95 -1.86
CA GLY A 233 9.94 11.25 -2.28
C GLY A 233 9.41 12.07 -1.10
N ALA A 234 8.62 11.45 -0.21
CA ALA A 234 8.09 12.09 0.99
C ALA A 234 9.21 12.50 1.98
N LEU A 235 10.24 11.67 2.14
CA LEU A 235 11.41 11.95 2.98
C LEU A 235 12.22 13.15 2.43
N LEU A 236 12.49 13.17 1.12
CA LEU A 236 13.20 14.28 0.48
C LEU A 236 12.42 15.59 0.62
N ASN A 237 11.11 15.55 0.41
CA ASN A 237 10.24 16.69 0.65
C ASN A 237 10.28 17.16 2.11
N PHE A 238 10.31 16.24 3.09
CA PHE A 238 10.48 16.60 4.51
C PHE A 238 11.82 17.28 4.80
N ILE A 239 12.93 16.72 4.29
CA ILE A 239 14.27 17.32 4.44
C ILE A 239 14.34 18.73 3.84
N LEU A 240 13.70 18.93 2.68
CA LEU A 240 13.63 20.23 2.04
C LEU A 240 12.83 21.23 2.87
N TRP A 241 11.70 20.82 3.46
CA TRP A 241 10.93 21.66 4.39
C TRP A 241 11.76 22.09 5.61
N CYS A 242 12.53 21.19 6.21
CA CYS A 242 13.45 21.51 7.31
C CYS A 242 14.54 22.52 6.90
N SER A 243 14.90 22.54 5.61
CA SER A 243 15.92 23.46 5.06
C SER A 243 15.36 24.84 4.69
N VAL A 244 14.03 25.02 4.67
CA VAL A 244 13.39 26.31 4.34
C VAL A 244 13.65 27.31 5.47
N ARG A 245 14.51 28.31 5.21
CA ARG A 245 14.75 29.38 6.17
C ARG A 245 13.55 30.33 6.23
N SER A 246 13.02 30.52 7.43
CA SER A 246 12.11 31.63 7.71
C SER A 246 12.91 32.93 7.79
N ARG A 247 12.62 33.90 6.91
CA ARG A 247 13.15 35.25 7.10
C ARG A 247 12.60 35.80 8.41
N PRO A 248 13.42 36.41 9.28
CA PRO A 248 12.87 37.15 10.39
C PRO A 248 11.97 38.24 9.84
N THR A 249 10.72 38.28 10.30
CA THR A 249 9.88 39.46 10.19
C THR A 249 10.63 40.56 10.92
N VAL A 250 11.33 41.41 10.16
CA VAL A 250 11.85 42.67 10.67
C VAL A 250 10.61 43.53 10.85
N ILE A 251 10.02 43.46 12.04
CA ILE A 251 9.03 44.44 12.45
C ILE A 251 9.86 45.71 12.62
N TYR A 252 9.72 46.68 11.71
CA TYR A 252 10.17 48.03 11.98
C TYR A 252 9.36 48.47 13.21
N ALA A 253 9.94 48.30 14.41
CA ALA A 253 9.58 49.16 15.51
C ALA A 253 9.88 50.56 14.98
N ASN A 254 8.85 51.40 14.86
CA ASN A 254 9.02 52.80 14.55
C ASN A 254 10.15 53.32 15.44
N ALA A 255 11.31 53.59 14.87
CA ALA A 255 12.37 54.25 15.61
C ALA A 255 11.77 55.58 16.07
N PRO A 256 11.84 55.94 17.36
CA PRO A 256 11.40 57.25 17.79
C PRO A 256 12.18 58.27 16.95
N ILE A 257 11.44 59.17 16.30
CA ILE A 257 12.01 60.28 15.56
C ILE A 257 12.80 61.08 16.58
N GLU A 258 14.14 60.99 16.56
CA GLU A 258 14.98 61.92 17.31
C GLU A 258 14.73 63.30 16.71
N GLU A 259 13.89 64.10 17.38
CA GLU A 259 13.80 65.53 17.14
C GLU A 259 15.19 66.12 17.42
N LYS A 260 15.92 66.45 16.35
CA LYS A 260 17.13 67.28 16.47
C LYS A 260 16.70 68.64 17.05
N PRO A 261 17.36 69.13 18.11
CA PRO A 261 17.12 70.50 18.55
C PRO A 261 17.64 71.45 17.45
N LEU A 262 16.75 72.32 16.98
CA LEU A 262 17.12 73.48 16.16
C LEU A 262 17.98 74.40 17.03
N ILE A 263 19.28 74.44 16.73
CA ILE A 263 20.18 75.53 17.12
C ILE A 263 20.76 76.10 15.83
#